data_AF-A0A7Z9ZKJ9-F1
#
_entry.id   AF-A0A7Z9ZKJ9-F1
#
_cell.length_a   1.000
_cell.length_b   1.000
_cell.length_c   1.000
_cell.angle_alpha   90.00
_cell.angle_beta   90.00
_cell.angle_gamma   90.00
#
_symmetry.space_group_name_H-M   'P 1'
#
loop_
_entity.id
_entity.type
_entity.pdbx_description
1 polymer ?
#
loop_
_entity_poly.entity_id
_entity_poly.type
_entity_poly.pdbx_seq_one_letter_code
_entity_poly.pdbx_strand_id
1 'polypeptide(L)'
;LAIAKKYEPTLLLPIGFGCMLGNLPVSAYMIGPEGLFGVLERAGIETELFPLLIFLGVGAMMDMRPLLSQPIFVLMGALGHLGIFAALVVAVVLGFNLAEATSIGVIGAIDGPTVIYVGAKLGHLFETPGLAAAVAVTAYSYMSLVPVIQPLHQRLPEENAQCAEEDEEIDDLSQ
;
A
#
# COMPACT_ATOMS: atom_id res chain seq x y z
N LEU A 1 -5.66 -14.93 6.29
CA LEU A 1 -6.36 -13.64 6.19
C LEU A 1 -7.16 -13.53 4.87
N ALA A 2 -6.49 -13.63 3.72
CA ALA A 2 -7.10 -13.52 2.38
C ALA A 2 -8.26 -14.50 2.08
N ILE A 3 -8.21 -15.74 2.58
CA ILE A 3 -9.22 -16.78 2.27
C ILE A 3 -10.42 -16.71 3.22
N ALA A 4 -10.18 -16.70 4.53
CA ALA A 4 -11.24 -16.74 5.53
C ALA A 4 -11.97 -15.39 5.71
N LYS A 5 -11.27 -14.26 5.54
CA LYS A 5 -11.84 -12.92 5.74
C LYS A 5 -11.98 -12.10 4.45
N LYS A 6 -11.62 -12.66 3.29
CA LYS A 6 -11.73 -12.01 1.97
C LYS A 6 -11.13 -10.60 1.87
N TYR A 7 -10.13 -10.31 2.71
CA TYR A 7 -9.39 -9.06 2.68
C TYR A 7 -8.37 -9.11 1.52
N GLU A 8 -8.56 -8.21 0.54
CA GLU A 8 -7.77 -8.06 -0.70
C GLU A 8 -7.22 -9.38 -1.28
N PRO A 9 -8.09 -10.32 -1.66
CA PRO A 9 -7.66 -11.67 -2.01
C PRO A 9 -6.83 -11.74 -3.29
N THR A 10 -6.93 -10.75 -4.16
CA THR A 10 -6.20 -10.68 -5.44
C THR A 10 -4.71 -10.44 -5.26
N LEU A 11 -4.30 -9.66 -4.26
CA LEU A 11 -2.90 -9.28 -4.01
C LEU A 11 -2.32 -9.98 -2.78
N LEU A 12 -3.09 -10.10 -1.70
CA LEU A 12 -2.59 -10.64 -0.43
C LEU A 12 -2.40 -12.17 -0.47
N LEU A 13 -3.15 -12.86 -1.35
CA LEU A 13 -3.00 -14.30 -1.59
C LEU A 13 -1.69 -14.64 -2.32
N PRO A 14 -1.34 -14.04 -3.47
CA PRO A 14 -0.05 -14.31 -4.13
C PRO A 14 1.15 -13.86 -3.28
N ILE A 15 1.06 -12.76 -2.54
CA ILE A 15 2.13 -12.33 -1.61
C ILE A 15 2.32 -13.38 -0.51
N GLY A 16 1.25 -13.82 0.15
CA GLY A 16 1.33 -14.83 1.20
C GLY A 16 1.83 -16.18 0.69
N PHE A 17 1.43 -16.58 -0.52
CA PHE A 17 1.93 -17.78 -1.17
C PHE A 17 3.43 -17.67 -1.51
N GLY A 18 3.87 -16.51 -2.00
CA GLY A 18 5.28 -16.20 -2.23
C GLY A 18 6.11 -16.28 -0.94
N CYS A 19 5.62 -15.74 0.17
CA CYS A 19 6.29 -15.85 1.47
C CYS A 19 6.39 -17.30 1.96
N MET A 20 5.36 -18.14 1.75
CA MET A 20 5.43 -19.57 2.10
C MET A 20 6.45 -20.31 1.25
N LEU A 21 6.43 -20.11 -0.07
CA LEU A 21 7.38 -20.74 -0.97
C LEU A 21 8.81 -20.28 -0.69
N GLY A 22 9.01 -18.99 -0.37
CA GLY A 22 10.31 -18.40 -0.06
C GLY A 22 10.98 -18.92 1.23
N ASN A 23 10.22 -19.55 2.13
CA ASN A 23 10.72 -20.10 3.39
C ASN A 23 10.90 -21.62 3.38
N LEU A 24 10.60 -22.31 2.26
CA LEU A 24 10.79 -23.76 2.16
C LEU A 24 12.28 -24.12 1.95
N PRO A 25 12.82 -25.20 2.53
CA PRO A 25 14.22 -25.58 2.35
C PRO A 25 14.59 -25.93 0.90
N VAL A 26 13.61 -26.29 0.05
CA VAL A 26 13.78 -26.57 -1.39
C VAL A 26 13.83 -25.27 -2.23
N SER A 27 13.40 -24.14 -1.67
CA SER A 27 13.31 -22.86 -2.37
C SER A 27 14.64 -22.15 -2.59
N ALA A 28 15.73 -22.64 -1.99
CA ALA A 28 17.07 -22.12 -2.20
C ALA A 28 17.47 -22.09 -3.70
N TYR A 29 16.95 -23.03 -4.50
CA TYR A 29 17.16 -23.06 -5.96
C TYR A 29 16.24 -22.09 -6.74
N MET A 30 15.16 -21.61 -6.14
CA MET A 30 14.17 -20.71 -6.77
C MET A 30 14.35 -19.23 -6.38
N ILE A 31 15.00 -18.94 -5.24
CA ILE A 31 15.26 -17.60 -4.71
C ILE A 31 16.61 -17.03 -5.18
N GLY A 32 17.51 -17.89 -5.66
CA GLY A 32 18.81 -17.45 -6.19
C GLY A 32 18.67 -16.44 -7.36
N PRO A 33 19.77 -15.76 -7.74
CA PRO A 33 19.77 -14.77 -8.83
C PRO A 33 19.25 -15.33 -10.17
N GLU A 34 19.45 -16.63 -10.40
CA GLU A 34 18.99 -17.39 -11.57
C GLU A 34 17.71 -18.21 -11.30
N GLY A 35 17.19 -18.13 -10.08
CA GLY A 35 15.95 -18.80 -9.68
C GLY A 35 14.73 -18.05 -10.23
N LEU A 36 13.61 -18.76 -10.37
CA LEU A 36 12.37 -18.18 -10.92
C LEU A 36 11.94 -16.88 -10.22
N PHE A 37 12.08 -16.79 -8.89
CA PHE A 37 11.70 -15.59 -8.14
C PHE A 37 12.73 -14.47 -8.27
N GLY A 38 14.03 -14.80 -8.32
CA GLY A 38 15.09 -13.82 -8.55
C GLY A 38 15.02 -13.19 -9.94
N VAL A 39 14.72 -13.99 -10.97
CA VAL A 39 14.51 -13.47 -12.32
C VAL A 39 13.26 -12.59 -12.41
N LEU A 40 12.17 -12.94 -11.72
CA LEU A 40 10.95 -12.13 -11.69
C LEU A 40 11.15 -10.80 -10.96
N GLU A 41 11.84 -10.84 -9.82
CA GLU A 41 12.15 -9.65 -9.02
C GLU A 41 13.07 -8.71 -9.80
N ARG A 42 14.13 -9.23 -10.39
CA ARG A 42 15.05 -8.48 -11.26
C ARG A 42 14.37 -7.93 -12.51
N ALA A 43 13.54 -8.73 -13.19
CA ALA A 43 12.89 -8.30 -14.42
C ALA A 43 11.70 -7.37 -14.20
N GLY A 44 11.14 -7.33 -12.99
CA GLY A 44 9.87 -6.65 -12.69
C GLY A 44 9.94 -5.55 -11.62
N ILE A 45 10.61 -5.81 -10.50
CA ILE A 45 10.73 -4.88 -9.36
C ILE A 45 11.96 -3.98 -9.55
N GLU A 46 13.14 -4.54 -9.87
CA GLU A 46 14.34 -3.72 -10.13
C GLU A 46 14.19 -2.83 -11.37
N THR A 47 13.47 -3.29 -12.40
CA THR A 47 13.17 -2.52 -13.63
C THR A 47 11.96 -1.60 -13.49
N GLU A 48 11.30 -1.58 -12.33
CA GLU A 48 10.06 -0.83 -12.05
C GLU A 48 8.87 -1.21 -12.95
N LEU A 49 8.99 -2.27 -13.75
CA LEU A 49 7.96 -2.68 -14.71
C LEU A 49 6.65 -3.05 -14.02
N PHE A 50 6.70 -3.79 -12.91
CA PHE A 50 5.49 -4.21 -12.18
C PHE A 50 4.78 -3.04 -11.49
N PRO A 51 5.47 -2.20 -10.68
CA PRO A 51 4.84 -1.01 -10.10
C PRO A 51 4.21 -0.10 -11.17
N LEU A 52 4.91 0.17 -12.28
CA LEU A 52 4.40 1.02 -13.36
C LEU A 52 3.17 0.43 -14.04
N LEU A 53 3.15 -0.88 -14.30
CA LEU A 53 2.00 -1.54 -14.92
C LEU A 53 0.78 -1.53 -14.01
N ILE A 54 0.98 -1.71 -12.69
CA ILE A 54 -0.11 -1.60 -11.72
C ILE A 54 -0.62 -0.16 -11.65
N PHE A 55 0.27 0.84 -11.61
CA PHE A 55 -0.14 2.26 -11.64
C PHE A 55 -0.95 2.61 -12.88
N LEU A 56 -0.53 2.12 -14.06
CA LEU A 56 -1.27 2.32 -15.29
C LEU A 56 -2.66 1.67 -15.23
N GLY A 57 -2.76 0.47 -14.67
CA GLY A 57 -4.03 -0.22 -14.46
C GLY A 57 -4.97 0.51 -13.50
N VAL A 58 -4.47 0.93 -12.34
CA VAL A 58 -5.24 1.71 -11.35
C VAL A 58 -5.69 3.04 -11.93
N GLY A 59 -4.80 3.75 -12.63
CA GLY A 59 -5.13 5.01 -13.30
C GLY A 59 -6.18 4.86 -14.40
N ALA A 60 -6.18 3.75 -15.13
CA ALA A 60 -7.19 3.46 -16.15
C ALA A 60 -8.57 3.10 -15.56
N MET A 61 -8.61 2.60 -14.32
CA MET A 61 -9.85 2.27 -13.60
C MET A 61 -10.42 3.46 -12.80
N MET A 62 -9.64 4.51 -12.58
CA MET A 62 -10.03 5.64 -11.75
C MET A 62 -11.02 6.56 -12.47
N ASP A 63 -12.21 6.71 -11.89
CA ASP A 63 -13.22 7.64 -12.38
C ASP A 63 -13.00 9.04 -11.81
N MET A 64 -12.71 10.00 -12.69
CA MET A 64 -12.43 11.39 -12.30
C MET A 64 -13.70 12.23 -12.15
N ARG A 65 -14.89 11.70 -12.49
CA ARG A 65 -16.15 12.47 -12.43
C ARG A 65 -16.41 13.06 -11.04
N PRO A 66 -16.28 12.33 -9.91
CA PRO A 66 -16.47 12.91 -8.57
C PRO A 66 -15.43 13.98 -8.23
N LEU A 67 -14.17 13.77 -8.63
CA LEU A 67 -13.07 14.71 -8.38
C LEU A 67 -13.25 16.04 -9.13
N LEU A 68 -13.85 16.00 -10.32
CA LEU A 68 -14.11 17.17 -11.15
C LEU A 68 -15.41 17.89 -10.78
N SER A 69 -16.42 17.17 -10.31
CA SER A 69 -17.70 17.75 -9.89
C SER A 69 -17.60 18.54 -8.58
N GLN A 70 -16.73 18.12 -7.66
CA GLN A 70 -16.50 18.82 -6.39
C GLN A 70 -14.99 18.95 -6.10
N PRO A 71 -14.39 20.15 -6.31
CA PRO A 71 -12.95 20.34 -6.13
C PRO A 71 -12.50 20.29 -4.67
N ILE A 72 -13.43 20.33 -3.70
CA ILE A 72 -13.12 20.21 -2.27
C ILE A 72 -12.50 18.84 -1.94
N PHE A 73 -12.86 17.78 -2.67
CA PHE A 73 -12.30 16.44 -2.49
C PHE A 73 -10.81 16.36 -2.84
N VAL A 74 -10.33 17.19 -3.78
CA VAL A 74 -8.89 17.29 -4.08
C VAL A 74 -8.11 17.75 -2.84
N LEU A 75 -8.68 18.71 -2.09
CA LEU A 75 -8.06 19.23 -0.88
C LEU A 75 -8.08 18.20 0.25
N MET A 76 -9.18 17.45 0.41
CA MET A 76 -9.25 16.34 1.38
C MET A 76 -8.23 15.23 1.05
N GLY A 77 -8.08 14.88 -0.23
CA GLY A 77 -7.04 13.94 -0.68
C GLY A 77 -5.62 14.44 -0.38
N ALA A 78 -5.36 15.75 -0.55
CA ALA A 78 -4.09 16.35 -0.20
C ALA A 78 -3.83 16.32 1.33
N LEU A 79 -4.87 16.53 2.15
CA LEU A 79 -4.78 16.41 3.61
C LEU A 79 -4.50 14.96 4.06
N GLY A 80 -5.01 13.96 3.33
CA GLY A 80 -4.71 12.54 3.58
C GLY A 80 -3.20 12.21 3.54
N HIS A 81 -2.42 12.94 2.75
CA HIS A 81 -0.96 12.74 2.66
C HIS A 81 -0.19 13.23 3.90
N LEU A 82 -0.84 13.94 4.83
CA LEU A 82 -0.24 14.30 6.11
C LEU A 82 0.17 13.04 6.92
N GLY A 83 -0.51 11.92 6.70
CA GLY A 83 -0.18 10.62 7.30
C GLY A 83 1.23 10.14 6.96
N ILE A 84 1.76 10.49 5.78
CA ILE A 84 3.12 10.14 5.35
C ILE A 84 4.15 10.81 6.28
N PHE A 85 3.98 12.10 6.54
CA PHE A 85 4.88 12.86 7.40
C PHE A 85 4.79 12.41 8.86
N ALA A 86 3.58 12.10 9.34
CA ALA A 86 3.40 11.58 10.69
C ALA A 86 4.13 10.23 10.88
N ALA A 87 3.95 9.29 9.95
CA ALA A 87 4.62 7.99 9.98
C ALA A 87 6.14 8.12 9.87
N LEU A 88 6.63 9.04 9.02
CA LEU A 88 8.06 9.34 8.87
C LEU A 88 8.66 9.89 10.17
N VAL A 89 8.01 10.87 10.82
CA VAL A 89 8.50 11.46 12.07
C VAL A 89 8.60 10.40 13.16
N VAL A 90 7.58 9.53 13.28
CA VAL A 90 7.61 8.41 14.24
C VAL A 90 8.77 7.46 13.95
N ALA A 91 9.00 7.11 12.68
CA ALA A 91 10.10 6.22 12.30
C ALA A 91 11.48 6.85 12.60
N VAL A 92 11.66 8.15 12.37
CA VAL A 92 12.89 8.86 12.73
C VAL A 92 13.11 8.88 14.24
N VAL A 93 12.06 9.11 15.03
CA VAL A 93 12.14 9.08 16.51
C VAL A 93 12.51 7.69 17.04
N LEU A 94 12.08 6.62 16.35
CA LEU A 94 12.46 5.24 16.66
C LEU A 94 13.90 4.88 16.26
N GLY A 95 14.62 5.78 15.59
CA GLY A 95 16.04 5.62 15.26
C GLY A 95 16.33 4.92 13.94
N PHE A 96 15.35 4.81 13.03
CA PHE A 96 15.58 4.30 11.68
C PHE A 96 16.36 5.29 10.81
N ASN A 97 17.15 4.78 9.84
CA ASN A 97 17.83 5.61 8.86
C ASN A 97 16.81 6.41 8.04
N LEU A 98 17.17 7.58 7.49
CA LEU A 98 16.25 8.43 6.74
C LEU A 98 15.65 7.70 5.53
N ALA A 99 16.41 6.82 4.87
CA ALA A 99 15.90 5.99 3.77
C ALA A 99 14.84 4.98 4.24
N GLU A 100 15.09 4.30 5.36
CA GLU A 100 14.17 3.33 5.96
C GLU A 100 12.91 4.02 6.50
N ALA A 101 13.08 5.14 7.21
CA ALA A 101 12.00 5.97 7.71
C ALA A 101 11.13 6.54 6.58
N THR A 102 11.73 6.90 5.44
CA THR A 102 10.98 7.30 4.24
C THR A 102 10.15 6.14 3.72
N SER A 103 10.73 4.95 3.59
CA SER A 103 10.00 3.76 3.13
C SER A 103 8.83 3.38 4.05
N ILE A 104 9.01 3.48 5.37
CA ILE A 104 7.93 3.29 6.36
C ILE A 104 6.90 4.41 6.26
N GLY A 105 7.33 5.66 6.08
CA GLY A 105 6.46 6.83 5.93
C GLY A 105 5.49 6.69 4.77
N VAL A 106 5.94 6.16 3.63
CA VAL A 106 5.08 5.97 2.44
C VAL A 106 3.90 5.02 2.68
N ILE A 107 3.94 4.15 3.71
CA ILE A 107 2.76 3.36 4.12
C ILE A 107 1.55 4.28 4.40
N GLY A 108 1.79 5.47 4.94
CA GLY A 108 0.77 6.48 5.22
C GLY A 108 0.12 7.10 3.97
N ALA A 109 0.66 6.85 2.77
CA ALA A 109 0.03 7.26 1.51
C ALA A 109 -1.17 6.37 1.14
N ILE A 110 -1.31 5.21 1.80
CA ILE A 110 -2.35 4.20 1.55
C ILE A 110 -2.40 3.82 0.05
N ASP A 111 -1.24 3.76 -0.59
CA ASP A 111 -1.09 3.31 -1.98
C ASP A 111 0.01 2.23 -2.08
N GLY A 112 -0.39 0.99 -2.41
CA GLY A 112 0.48 -0.19 -2.36
C GLY A 112 1.62 -0.14 -3.39
N PRO A 113 1.34 0.16 -4.66
CA PRO A 113 2.35 0.31 -5.70
C PRO A 113 3.43 1.37 -5.39
N THR A 114 3.08 2.52 -4.80
CA THR A 114 4.09 3.53 -4.40
C THR A 114 5.00 3.00 -3.31
N VAL A 115 4.48 2.25 -2.34
CA VAL A 115 5.30 1.64 -1.28
C VAL A 115 6.33 0.67 -1.88
N ILE A 116 5.92 -0.20 -2.81
CA ILE A 116 6.84 -1.11 -3.50
C ILE A 116 7.89 -0.32 -4.30
N TYR A 117 7.44 0.71 -5.03
CA TYR A 117 8.30 1.55 -5.86
C TYR A 117 9.39 2.25 -5.04
N VAL A 118 9.00 2.88 -3.94
CA VAL A 118 9.90 3.61 -3.04
C VAL A 118 10.85 2.64 -2.32
N GLY A 119 10.34 1.47 -1.90
CA GLY A 119 11.15 0.41 -1.32
C GLY A 119 12.21 -0.13 -2.29
N ALA A 120 11.88 -0.31 -3.56
CA ALA A 120 12.83 -0.75 -4.59
C ALA A 120 13.91 0.31 -4.87
N LYS A 121 13.53 1.60 -4.93
CA LYS A 121 14.48 2.71 -5.13
C LYS A 121 15.43 2.91 -3.96
N LEU A 122 14.92 2.87 -2.73
CA LEU A 122 15.69 3.12 -1.51
C LEU A 122 16.38 1.87 -0.96
N GLY A 123 16.09 0.69 -1.51
CA GLY A 123 16.59 -0.59 -1.01
C GLY A 123 18.11 -0.69 -0.87
N HIS A 124 18.87 0.03 -1.70
CA HIS A 124 20.33 0.06 -1.62
C HIS A 124 20.89 0.87 -0.43
N LEU A 125 20.07 1.70 0.23
CA LEU A 125 20.42 2.44 1.44
C LEU A 125 19.93 1.78 2.74
N PHE A 126 19.26 0.63 2.66
CA PHE A 126 18.74 -0.06 3.85
C PHE A 126 19.86 -0.77 4.60
N GLU A 127 19.92 -0.56 5.90
CA GLU A 127 20.83 -1.26 6.79
C GLU A 127 20.21 -2.58 7.25
N THR A 128 18.87 -2.63 7.33
CA THR A 128 18.12 -3.83 7.72
C THR A 128 17.76 -4.72 6.52
N PRO A 129 18.30 -5.96 6.44
CA PRO A 129 17.94 -6.89 5.38
C PRO A 129 16.47 -7.30 5.49
N GLY A 130 15.73 -7.21 4.39
CA GLY A 130 14.33 -7.64 4.31
C GLY A 130 13.30 -6.59 4.74
N LEU A 131 13.71 -5.37 5.10
CA LEU A 131 12.77 -4.31 5.47
C LEU A 131 11.80 -3.97 4.34
N ALA A 132 12.26 -3.92 3.09
CA ALA A 132 11.42 -3.65 1.92
C ALA A 132 10.22 -4.61 1.81
N ALA A 133 10.47 -5.90 2.03
CA ALA A 133 9.42 -6.92 1.99
C ALA A 133 8.46 -6.80 3.18
N ALA A 134 8.98 -6.49 4.38
CA ALA A 134 8.16 -6.26 5.56
C ALA A 134 7.21 -5.07 5.36
N VAL A 135 7.74 -3.94 4.88
CA VAL A 135 6.99 -2.72 4.58
C VAL A 135 5.90 -2.99 3.55
N ALA A 136 6.20 -3.71 2.47
CA ALA A 136 5.22 -4.07 1.46
C ALA A 136 4.07 -4.92 2.03
N VAL A 137 4.39 -5.97 2.81
CA VAL A 137 3.37 -6.82 3.45
C VAL A 137 2.51 -6.01 4.43
N THR A 138 3.12 -5.12 5.20
CA THR A 138 2.41 -4.24 6.14
C THR A 138 1.47 -3.28 5.41
N ALA A 139 1.91 -2.67 4.31
CA ALA A 139 1.10 -1.74 3.53
C ALA A 139 -0.19 -2.40 3.00
N TYR A 140 -0.07 -3.53 2.30
CA TYR A 140 -1.24 -4.26 1.80
C TYR A 140 -2.11 -4.83 2.92
N SER A 141 -1.50 -5.28 4.02
CA SER A 141 -2.26 -5.76 5.17
C SER A 141 -3.11 -4.65 5.79
N TYR A 142 -2.55 -3.44 5.90
CA TYR A 142 -3.26 -2.28 6.43
C TYR A 142 -4.37 -1.78 5.50
N MET A 143 -4.15 -1.72 4.18
CA MET A 143 -5.19 -1.39 3.19
C MET A 143 -6.38 -2.34 3.31
N SER A 144 -6.08 -3.63 3.47
CA SER A 144 -7.09 -4.66 3.66
C SER A 144 -7.89 -4.52 4.97
N LEU A 145 -7.36 -3.77 5.95
CA LEU A 145 -7.99 -3.52 7.25
C LEU A 145 -8.84 -2.24 7.27
N VAL A 146 -8.79 -1.42 6.22
CA VAL A 146 -9.61 -0.18 6.10
C VAL A 146 -11.10 -0.43 6.35
N PRO A 147 -11.75 -1.50 5.82
CA PRO A 147 -13.17 -1.78 6.10
C PRO A 147 -13.51 -2.03 7.58
N VAL A 148 -12.51 -2.31 8.41
CA VAL A 148 -12.67 -2.48 9.86
C VAL A 148 -12.42 -1.17 10.61
N ILE A 149 -11.49 -0.35 10.12
CA ILE A 149 -11.08 0.91 10.74
C ILE A 149 -12.10 2.02 10.47
N GLN A 150 -12.67 2.06 9.26
CA GLN A 150 -13.63 3.07 8.83
C GLN A 150 -14.90 3.13 9.72
N PRO A 151 -15.59 2.01 10.07
CA PRO A 151 -16.76 2.08 10.96
C PRO A 151 -16.43 2.40 12.43
N LEU A 152 -15.14 2.40 12.83
CA LEU A 152 -14.73 2.81 14.17
C LEU A 152 -14.72 4.34 14.33
N HIS A 153 -14.40 5.10 13.26
CA HIS A 153 -14.39 6.57 13.29
C HIS A 153 -15.80 7.16 13.28
N GLN A 154 -16.72 6.58 12.50
CA GLN A 154 -18.13 6.99 12.43
C GLN A 154 -18.93 6.85 13.74
N ARG A 155 -18.33 6.30 14.81
CA ARG A 155 -18.94 6.20 16.14
C ARG A 155 -18.50 7.34 17.08
N LEU A 156 -17.62 8.23 16.63
CA LEU A 156 -17.22 9.42 17.37
C LEU A 156 -18.23 10.55 17.11
N PRO A 157 -18.78 11.19 18.17
CA PRO A 157 -19.93 12.09 18.03
C PRO A 157 -19.70 13.38 17.24
N GLU A 158 -18.46 13.74 16.89
CA GLU A 158 -18.14 15.00 16.19
C GLU A 158 -18.04 14.87 14.65
N GLU A 159 -17.98 13.65 14.10
CA GLU A 159 -17.76 13.38 12.67
C GLU A 159 -19.03 12.87 11.95
N ASN A 160 -20.19 12.99 12.60
CA ASN A 160 -21.45 12.43 12.11
C ASN A 160 -22.15 13.25 11.01
N ALA A 161 -21.73 14.49 10.77
CA ALA A 161 -22.37 15.38 9.80
C ALA A 161 -21.74 15.32 8.40
N GLN A 162 -20.44 15.01 8.30
CA GLN A 162 -19.72 15.02 7.01
C GLN A 162 -19.76 13.65 6.31
N CYS A 163 -19.58 12.53 7.01
CA CYS A 163 -19.72 11.20 6.39
C CYS A 163 -21.15 10.88 5.92
N ALA A 164 -22.18 11.45 6.57
CA ALA A 164 -23.57 11.18 6.21
C ALA A 164 -23.97 11.86 4.88
N GLU A 165 -23.43 13.06 4.60
CA GLU A 165 -23.64 13.72 3.29
C GLU A 165 -22.80 13.07 2.18
N GLU A 166 -21.58 12.59 2.50
CA GLU A 166 -20.70 11.93 1.52
C GLU A 166 -21.21 10.53 1.08
N ASP A 167 -21.79 9.74 2.00
CA ASP A 167 -22.37 8.42 1.65
C ASP A 167 -23.69 8.55 0.86
N GLU A 168 -24.49 9.61 1.08
CA GLU A 168 -25.75 9.86 0.35
C GLU A 168 -25.49 10.38 -1.08
N GLU A 169 -24.47 11.23 -1.27
CA GLU A 169 -24.12 11.79 -2.59
C GLU A 169 -23.40 10.77 -3.50
N ILE A 170 -22.67 9.81 -2.92
CA ILE A 170 -22.03 8.71 -3.67
C ILE A 170 -23.06 7.64 -4.11
N ASP A 171 -24.10 7.38 -3.32
CA ASP A 171 -25.19 6.45 -3.71
C ASP A 171 -26.07 7.05 -4.83
N ASP A 172 -26.34 8.36 -4.78
CA ASP A 172 -27.10 9.08 -5.82
C ASP A 172 -26.33 9.24 -7.15
N LEU A 173 -24.99 9.28 -7.12
CA LEU A 173 -24.15 9.30 -8.33
C LEU A 173 -23.92 7.91 -8.95
N SER A 174 -24.37 6.85 -8.29
CA SER A 174 -24.28 5.46 -8.76
C SER A 174 -25.53 4.97 -9.50
N GLN A 175 -26.55 5.82 -9.68
CA GLN A 175 -27.75 5.58 -10.50
C GLN A 175 -27.68 6.25 -11.89
#